data_AF-A0A409XTX8-F1
#
_entry.id   AF-A0A409XTX8-F1
#
_cell.length_a   1.000
_cell.length_b   1.000
_cell.length_c   1.000
_cell.angle_alpha   90.00
_cell.angle_beta   90.00
_cell.angle_gamma   90.00
#
_symmetry.space_group_name_H-M   'P 1'
#
loop_
_entity.id
_entity.type
_entity.pdbx_description
1 polymer ?
#
loop_
_entity_poly.entity_id
_entity_poly.type
_entity_poly.pdbx_seq_one_letter_code
_entity_poly.pdbx_strand_id
1 'polypeptide(L)'
;MATPIILQKKKCKPKMFSADELQHILPFKETFVKARTVKERLLILTNHILVAIFNYWASQECIPNVAQEIITWCSNNWRAERGIVQKSNHFCPKRPDILWHNHQPKIWVEIASIMGIDTASANTFGWFGHRTTAMKNVWTSMTDEEHKAIDEEVETCGMQGYDEHTQARSVI
;
A
#
# COMPACT_ATOMS: atom_id res chain seq x y z
N MET A 1 3.22 14.79 -63.02
CA MET A 1 3.19 13.56 -62.18
C MET A 1 3.94 13.87 -60.90
N ALA A 2 3.24 13.99 -59.77
CA ALA A 2 3.84 14.38 -58.49
C ALA A 2 4.37 13.14 -57.77
N THR A 3 5.64 13.18 -57.37
CA THR A 3 6.33 12.11 -56.66
C THR A 3 5.83 12.03 -55.22
N PRO A 4 5.43 10.86 -54.69
CA PRO A 4 5.00 10.76 -53.30
C PRO A 4 6.21 10.89 -52.37
N ILE A 5 6.14 11.86 -51.45
CA ILE A 5 7.09 12.04 -50.36
C ILE A 5 6.87 10.88 -49.38
N ILE A 6 7.76 9.89 -49.42
CA ILE A 6 7.79 8.82 -48.42
C ILE A 6 8.39 9.41 -47.15
N LEU A 7 7.53 9.84 -46.22
CA LEU A 7 7.91 10.18 -44.86
C LEU A 7 8.53 8.96 -44.19
N GLN A 8 9.85 8.91 -44.13
CA GLN A 8 10.57 7.88 -43.38
C GLN A 8 10.22 8.05 -41.90
N LYS A 9 9.48 7.07 -41.34
CA LYS A 9 9.17 6.99 -39.92
C LYS A 9 10.45 6.81 -39.11
N LYS A 10 11.12 7.92 -38.77
CA LYS A 10 12.19 7.91 -37.76
C LYS A 10 11.58 7.43 -36.46
N LYS A 11 12.01 6.25 -36.00
CA LYS A 11 11.73 5.78 -34.63
C LYS A 11 12.52 6.65 -33.66
N CYS A 12 11.91 7.72 -33.16
CA CYS A 12 12.38 8.40 -31.96
C CYS A 12 12.02 7.53 -30.77
N LYS A 13 12.97 6.76 -30.26
CA LYS A 13 12.88 6.16 -28.92
C LYS A 13 13.94 6.80 -28.03
N PRO A 14 13.62 7.87 -27.30
CA PRO A 14 14.51 8.30 -26.25
C PRO A 14 14.06 7.64 -24.92
N LYS A 15 15.01 7.02 -24.19
CA LYS A 15 14.78 6.51 -22.82
C LYS A 15 14.43 7.63 -21.82
N MET A 16 14.59 8.89 -22.22
CA MET A 16 14.32 10.11 -21.45
C MET A 16 13.83 11.20 -22.41
N PHE A 17 12.83 11.99 -22.05
CA PHE A 17 12.40 13.14 -22.85
C PHE A 17 13.56 14.12 -23.08
N SER A 18 13.66 14.65 -24.31
CA SER A 18 14.65 15.68 -24.66
C SER A 18 14.36 16.99 -23.92
N ALA A 19 15.33 17.91 -23.91
CA ALA A 19 15.13 19.24 -23.32
C ALA A 19 13.95 19.98 -23.97
N ASP A 20 13.79 19.86 -25.29
CA ASP A 20 12.71 20.49 -26.05
C ASP A 20 11.36 19.86 -25.72
N GLU A 21 11.28 18.53 -25.62
CA GLU A 21 10.07 17.82 -25.21
C GLU A 21 9.64 18.22 -23.79
N LEU A 22 10.62 18.38 -22.88
CA LEU A 22 10.36 18.80 -21.51
C LEU A 22 9.81 20.23 -21.41
N GLN A 23 10.17 21.15 -22.31
CA GLN A 23 9.61 22.51 -22.31
C GLN A 23 8.09 22.51 -22.50
N HIS A 24 7.55 21.53 -23.22
CA HIS A 24 6.11 21.39 -23.43
C HIS A 24 5.39 20.67 -22.30
N ILE A 25 6.09 19.85 -21.50
CA ILE A 25 5.51 19.05 -20.42
C ILE A 25 5.60 19.79 -19.08
N LEU A 26 6.73 20.44 -18.78
CA LEU A 26 7.03 21.08 -17.49
C LEU A 26 6.00 22.14 -17.02
N PRO A 27 5.35 22.94 -17.89
CA PRO A 27 4.34 23.92 -17.45
C PRO A 27 3.18 23.29 -16.65
N PHE A 28 2.89 22.01 -16.86
CA PHE A 28 1.81 21.31 -16.19
C PHE A 28 2.23 20.61 -14.88
N LYS A 29 3.53 20.63 -14.55
CA LYS A 29 4.07 19.93 -13.38
C LYS A 29 3.39 20.36 -12.09
N GLU A 30 3.28 21.66 -11.86
CA GLU A 30 2.75 22.20 -10.60
C GLU A 30 1.29 21.77 -10.40
N THR A 31 0.46 21.93 -11.43
CA THR A 31 -0.94 21.50 -11.42
C THR A 31 -1.07 19.99 -11.21
N PHE A 32 -0.21 19.20 -11.86
CA PHE A 32 -0.20 17.74 -11.72
C PHE A 32 0.20 17.29 -10.32
N VAL A 33 1.19 17.95 -9.70
CA VAL A 33 1.66 17.64 -8.34
C VAL A 33 0.63 18.02 -7.28
N LYS A 34 -0.11 19.13 -7.49
CA LYS A 34 -1.15 19.62 -6.59
C LYS A 34 -2.48 18.87 -6.67
N ALA A 35 -2.69 18.07 -7.73
CA ALA A 35 -3.90 17.27 -7.88
C ALA A 35 -4.03 16.24 -6.77
N ARG A 36 -5.21 16.19 -6.13
CA ARG A 36 -5.46 15.42 -4.91
C ARG A 36 -6.02 14.04 -5.19
N THR A 37 -6.63 13.84 -6.36
CA THR A 37 -7.24 12.57 -6.74
C THR A 37 -6.59 11.95 -7.97
N VAL A 38 -6.69 10.62 -8.08
CA VAL A 38 -6.23 9.88 -9.27
C VAL A 38 -6.96 10.37 -10.53
N LYS A 39 -8.26 10.69 -10.41
CA LYS A 39 -9.08 11.18 -11.52
C LYS A 39 -8.63 12.55 -12.01
N GLU A 40 -8.33 13.49 -11.10
CA GLU A 40 -7.78 14.81 -11.46
C GLU A 40 -6.43 14.67 -12.17
N ARG A 41 -5.54 13.82 -11.66
CA ARG A 41 -4.24 13.55 -12.29
C ARG A 41 -4.38 12.98 -13.68
N LEU A 42 -5.32 12.05 -13.87
CA LEU A 42 -5.60 11.47 -15.18
C LEU A 42 -6.11 12.53 -16.16
N LEU A 43 -7.01 13.41 -15.72
CA LEU A 43 -7.51 14.52 -16.55
C LEU A 43 -6.39 15.48 -16.96
N ILE A 44 -5.48 15.82 -16.04
CA ILE A 44 -4.34 16.69 -16.36
C ILE A 44 -3.40 16.02 -17.37
N LEU A 45 -3.16 14.71 -17.21
CA LEU A 45 -2.38 13.94 -18.16
C LEU A 45 -3.03 13.93 -19.55
N THR A 46 -4.29 13.54 -19.65
CA THR A 46 -4.96 13.34 -20.94
C THR A 46 -5.27 14.63 -21.66
N ASN A 47 -5.71 15.67 -20.94
CA ASN A 47 -6.26 16.87 -21.56
C ASN A 47 -5.21 17.98 -21.73
N HIS A 48 -4.09 17.91 -21.01
CA HIS A 48 -3.07 18.95 -21.05
C HIS A 48 -1.72 18.39 -21.49
N ILE A 49 -1.14 17.47 -20.73
CA ILE A 49 0.23 16.99 -20.98
C ILE A 49 0.33 16.22 -22.31
N LEU A 50 -0.55 15.24 -22.53
CA LEU A 50 -0.55 14.46 -23.78
C LEU A 50 -0.87 15.34 -24.99
N VAL A 51 -1.82 16.27 -24.87
CA VAL A 51 -2.17 17.20 -25.94
C VAL A 51 -0.97 18.08 -26.31
N ALA A 52 -0.26 18.65 -25.33
CA ALA A 52 0.87 19.53 -25.58
C ALA A 52 2.03 18.82 -26.28
N ILE A 53 2.42 17.64 -25.80
CA ILE A 53 3.53 16.90 -26.39
C ILE A 53 3.18 16.31 -27.76
N PHE A 54 1.93 15.90 -27.98
CA PHE A 54 1.47 15.45 -29.30
C PHE A 54 1.43 16.58 -30.32
N ASN A 55 1.01 17.79 -29.91
CA ASN A 55 1.05 18.96 -30.79
C ASN A 55 2.48 19.33 -31.18
N TYR A 56 3.43 19.27 -30.23
CA TYR A 56 4.85 19.46 -30.52
C TYR A 56 5.34 18.42 -31.54
N TRP A 57 5.13 17.14 -31.27
CA TRP A 57 5.56 16.06 -32.17
C TRP A 57 4.92 16.17 -33.56
N ALA A 58 3.62 16.48 -33.64
CA ALA A 58 2.93 16.70 -34.90
C ALA A 58 3.56 17.84 -35.72
N SER A 59 4.01 18.93 -35.07
CA SER A 59 4.74 20.03 -35.73
C SER A 59 6.13 19.61 -36.23
N GLN A 60 6.70 18.54 -35.69
CA GLN A 60 7.95 17.92 -36.12
C GLN A 60 7.73 16.78 -37.14
N GLU A 61 6.50 16.63 -37.65
CA GLU A 61 6.09 15.54 -38.55
C GLU A 61 6.38 14.13 -37.97
N CYS A 62 6.42 14.02 -36.65
CA CYS A 62 6.64 12.76 -35.93
C CYS A 62 5.42 12.51 -35.04
N ILE A 63 4.80 11.33 -35.08
CA ILE A 63 3.75 10.98 -34.10
C ILE A 63 4.10 9.62 -33.52
N PRO A 64 4.86 9.59 -32.41
CA PRO A 64 5.19 8.33 -31.75
C PRO A 64 3.98 7.83 -30.95
N ASN A 65 3.71 6.53 -31.01
CA ASN A 65 2.67 5.89 -30.19
C ASN A 65 3.24 5.54 -28.80
N VAL A 66 3.42 6.57 -27.96
CA VAL A 66 4.13 6.47 -26.67
C VAL A 66 3.35 7.14 -25.52
N ALA A 67 2.03 7.28 -25.65
CA ALA A 67 1.16 7.88 -24.62
C ALA A 67 1.40 7.27 -23.23
N GLN A 68 1.50 5.94 -23.17
CA GLN A 68 1.73 5.21 -21.93
C GLN A 68 3.09 5.54 -21.30
N GLU A 69 4.14 5.74 -22.11
CA GLU A 69 5.48 6.08 -21.64
C GLU A 69 5.50 7.47 -20.99
N ILE A 70 4.77 8.45 -21.57
CA ILE A 70 4.59 9.79 -20.99
C ILE A 70 3.85 9.71 -19.65
N ILE A 71 2.75 8.96 -19.59
CA ILE A 71 1.98 8.77 -18.36
C ILE A 71 2.86 8.16 -17.26
N THR A 72 3.60 7.11 -17.59
CA THR A 72 4.51 6.43 -16.66
C THR A 72 5.62 7.36 -16.20
N TRP A 73 6.25 8.12 -17.10
CA TRP A 73 7.31 9.05 -16.73
C TRP A 73 6.80 10.17 -15.83
N CYS A 74 5.67 10.81 -16.15
CA CYS A 74 5.09 11.87 -15.32
C CYS A 74 4.74 11.34 -13.93
N SER A 75 4.16 10.15 -13.85
CA SER A 75 3.79 9.51 -12.58
C SER A 75 5.00 9.15 -11.72
N ASN A 76 6.08 8.69 -12.34
CA ASN A 76 7.31 8.31 -11.63
C ASN A 76 8.14 9.52 -11.17
N ASN A 77 8.20 10.57 -11.98
CA ASN A 77 9.03 11.75 -11.70
C ASN A 77 8.30 12.80 -10.85
N TRP A 78 6.98 12.90 -10.96
CA TRP A 78 6.17 13.89 -10.24
C TRP A 78 5.26 13.19 -9.25
N ARG A 79 5.79 13.02 -8.05
CA ARG A 79 5.01 12.53 -6.91
C ARG A 79 4.00 13.60 -6.52
N ALA A 80 2.76 13.20 -6.21
CA ALA A 80 1.80 14.13 -5.65
C ALA A 80 2.38 14.71 -4.36
N GLU A 81 2.12 16.00 -4.14
CA GLU A 81 2.32 16.57 -2.81
C GLU A 81 1.52 15.71 -1.84
N ARG A 82 2.21 15.14 -0.86
CA ARG A 82 1.52 14.48 0.24
C ARG A 82 0.73 15.60 0.93
N GLY A 83 -0.56 15.70 0.61
CA GLY A 83 -1.48 16.38 1.51
C GLY A 83 -1.31 15.77 2.91
N ILE A 84 -1.82 16.46 3.92
CA ILE A 84 -2.02 15.89 5.26
C ILE A 84 -3.12 14.81 5.12
N VAL A 85 -2.84 13.76 4.35
CA VAL A 85 -3.57 12.52 4.37
C VAL A 85 -3.08 11.91 5.67
N GLN A 86 -3.90 12.07 6.70
CA GLN A 86 -3.86 11.30 7.92
C GLN A 86 -3.40 9.89 7.51
N LYS A 87 -2.19 9.48 7.89
CA LYS A 87 -1.70 8.13 7.57
C LYS A 87 -2.83 7.22 7.99
N SER A 88 -3.53 6.59 7.05
CA SER A 88 -4.45 5.52 7.41
C SER A 88 -3.56 4.55 8.15
N ASN A 89 -3.75 4.46 9.46
CA ASN A 89 -3.01 3.50 10.25
C ASN A 89 -3.49 2.17 9.69
N HIS A 90 -2.68 1.51 8.84
CA HIS A 90 -2.99 0.19 8.30
C HIS A 90 -2.89 -0.88 9.40
N PHE A 91 -3.05 -0.46 10.65
CA PHE A 91 -3.06 -1.28 11.82
C PHE A 91 -4.35 -2.08 11.81
N CYS A 92 -4.21 -3.35 11.46
CA CYS A 92 -5.28 -4.32 11.45
C CYS A 92 -4.80 -5.50 12.31
N PRO A 93 -5.08 -5.46 13.62
CA PRO A 93 -4.67 -6.53 14.51
C PRO A 93 -5.39 -7.81 14.10
N LYS A 94 -4.69 -8.95 14.19
CA LYS A 94 -5.31 -10.24 13.86
C LYS A 94 -5.94 -10.84 15.10
N ARG A 95 -7.05 -11.56 14.92
CA ARG A 95 -7.72 -12.31 16.01
C ARG A 95 -6.77 -13.15 16.86
N PRO A 96 -5.81 -13.94 16.30
CA PRO A 96 -4.90 -14.72 17.14
C PRO A 96 -3.97 -13.86 18.00
N ASP A 97 -3.65 -12.65 17.56
CA ASP A 97 -2.82 -11.72 18.32
C ASP A 97 -3.62 -11.16 19.50
N ILE A 98 -4.86 -10.70 19.25
CA ILE A 98 -5.78 -10.26 20.31
C ILE A 98 -6.05 -11.38 21.32
N LEU A 99 -6.33 -12.59 20.83
CA LEU A 99 -6.55 -13.76 21.66
C LEU A 99 -5.33 -14.07 22.53
N TRP A 100 -4.12 -13.96 21.98
CA TRP A 100 -2.88 -14.16 22.74
C TRP A 100 -2.70 -13.12 23.86
N HIS A 101 -2.96 -11.85 23.58
CA HIS A 101 -2.76 -10.78 24.55
C HIS A 101 -3.84 -10.79 25.65
N ASN A 102 -5.10 -10.93 25.26
CA ASN A 102 -6.24 -10.76 26.17
C ASN A 102 -6.60 -12.06 26.92
N HIS A 103 -6.35 -13.22 26.30
CA HIS A 103 -6.67 -14.53 26.88
C HIS A 103 -5.42 -15.37 27.17
N GLN A 104 -4.28 -14.72 27.38
CA GLN A 104 -3.01 -15.38 27.70
C GLN A 104 -3.12 -16.42 28.82
N PRO A 105 -3.82 -16.18 29.94
CA PRO A 105 -3.96 -17.18 31.01
C PRO A 105 -4.65 -18.47 30.54
N LYS A 106 -5.73 -18.36 29.74
CA LYS A 106 -6.44 -19.52 29.19
C LYS A 106 -5.52 -20.31 28.25
N ILE A 107 -4.73 -19.62 27.44
CA ILE A 107 -3.78 -20.25 26.50
C ILE A 107 -2.65 -20.95 27.25
N TRP A 108 -2.15 -20.39 28.36
CA TRP A 108 -1.12 -21.06 29.17
C TRP A 108 -1.61 -22.35 29.82
N VAL A 109 -2.85 -22.37 30.31
CA VAL A 109 -3.48 -23.60 30.83
C VAL A 109 -3.57 -24.66 29.73
N GLU A 110 -3.98 -24.25 28.52
CA GLU A 110 -4.08 -25.17 27.39
C GLU A 110 -2.70 -25.68 26.91
N ILE A 111 -1.67 -24.82 26.92
CA ILE A 111 -0.29 -25.24 26.63
C ILE A 111 0.18 -26.26 27.67
N ALA A 112 -0.09 -26.03 28.95
CA ALA A 112 0.27 -26.97 30.03
C ALA A 112 -0.40 -28.34 29.82
N SER A 113 -1.69 -28.34 29.46
CA SER A 113 -2.46 -29.53 29.10
C SER A 113 -1.86 -30.29 27.92
N ILE A 114 -1.53 -29.59 26.82
CA ILE A 114 -0.92 -30.20 25.63
C ILE A 114 0.46 -30.80 25.94
N MET A 115 1.23 -30.14 26.81
CA MET A 115 2.57 -30.59 27.21
C MET A 115 2.57 -31.65 28.31
N GLY A 116 1.43 -31.92 28.95
CA GLY A 116 1.33 -32.86 30.06
C GLY A 116 2.08 -32.40 31.31
N ILE A 117 2.11 -31.09 31.57
CA ILE A 117 2.77 -30.48 32.75
C ILE A 117 1.75 -29.73 33.60
N ASP A 118 2.06 -29.52 34.88
CA ASP A 118 1.15 -28.83 35.80
C ASP A 118 0.97 -27.35 35.47
N THR A 119 2.07 -26.67 35.08
CA THR A 119 2.05 -25.24 34.73
C THR A 119 2.99 -24.92 33.58
N ALA A 120 2.53 -24.11 32.62
CA ALA A 120 3.33 -23.59 31.52
C ALA A 120 3.53 -22.07 31.68
N SER A 121 4.71 -21.59 31.28
CA SER A 121 5.06 -20.17 31.32
C SER A 121 6.00 -19.81 30.17
N ALA A 122 6.33 -18.52 30.04
CA ALA A 122 7.29 -18.04 29.04
C ALA A 122 8.68 -18.69 29.14
N ASN A 123 9.02 -19.29 30.29
CA ASN A 123 10.30 -19.97 30.53
C ASN A 123 10.24 -21.48 30.27
N THR A 124 9.07 -22.04 29.96
CA THR A 124 8.90 -23.49 29.76
C THR A 124 9.49 -23.95 28.43
N PHE A 125 10.53 -24.78 28.44
CA PHE A 125 11.17 -25.22 27.20
C PHE A 125 10.17 -25.86 26.22
N GLY A 126 10.14 -25.39 24.97
CA GLY A 126 9.28 -25.94 23.92
C GLY A 126 7.84 -25.40 23.87
N TRP A 127 7.43 -24.54 24.81
CA TRP A 127 6.05 -24.01 24.87
C TRP A 127 5.58 -23.36 23.56
N PHE A 128 6.51 -22.67 22.88
CA PHE A 128 6.19 -21.87 21.70
C PHE A 128 5.63 -22.72 20.54
N GLY A 129 6.09 -23.97 20.40
CA GLY A 129 5.60 -24.89 19.37
C GLY A 129 4.13 -25.29 19.57
N HIS A 130 3.64 -25.24 20.81
CA HIS A 130 2.27 -25.59 21.16
C HIS A 130 1.30 -24.39 21.15
N ARG A 131 1.83 -23.16 21.06
CA ARG A 131 1.05 -21.91 21.14
C ARG A 131 -0.09 -21.87 20.11
N THR A 132 0.18 -22.17 18.84
CA THR A 132 -0.83 -22.10 17.77
C THR A 132 -1.95 -23.11 17.99
N THR A 133 -1.61 -24.33 18.41
CA THR A 133 -2.60 -25.37 18.73
C THR A 133 -3.44 -24.98 19.94
N ALA A 134 -2.80 -24.47 20.99
CA ALA A 134 -3.50 -23.99 22.18
C ALA A 134 -4.47 -22.85 21.86
N MET A 135 -4.05 -21.85 21.07
CA MET A 135 -4.93 -20.77 20.60
C MET A 135 -6.14 -21.29 19.82
N LYS A 136 -5.92 -22.29 18.93
CA LYS A 136 -7.00 -22.91 18.18
C LYS A 136 -7.99 -23.65 19.09
N ASN A 137 -7.50 -24.39 20.08
CA ASN A 137 -8.34 -25.12 21.03
C ASN A 137 -9.17 -24.17 21.87
N VAL A 138 -8.53 -23.12 22.42
CA VAL A 138 -9.22 -22.06 23.18
C VAL A 138 -10.31 -21.43 22.31
N TRP A 139 -9.98 -21.03 21.07
CA TRP A 139 -10.97 -20.48 20.14
C TRP A 139 -12.15 -21.43 19.89
N THR A 140 -11.87 -22.72 19.69
CA THR A 140 -12.92 -23.72 19.42
C THR A 140 -13.81 -23.99 20.65
N SER A 141 -13.28 -23.78 21.85
CA SER A 141 -14.03 -23.92 23.10
C SER A 141 -14.87 -22.70 23.49
N MET A 142 -14.63 -21.56 22.85
CA MET A 142 -15.33 -20.31 23.14
C MET A 142 -16.75 -20.33 22.58
N THR A 143 -17.67 -19.64 23.24
CA THR A 143 -19.05 -19.48 22.75
C THR A 143 -19.14 -18.44 21.65
N ASP A 144 -20.28 -18.39 20.94
CA ASP A 144 -20.54 -17.40 19.90
C ASP A 144 -20.48 -15.97 20.46
N GLU A 145 -20.89 -15.75 21.71
CA GLU A 145 -20.77 -14.46 22.40
C GLU A 145 -19.31 -14.07 22.65
N GLU A 146 -18.48 -15.04 23.08
CA GLU A 146 -17.06 -14.82 23.28
C GLU A 146 -16.33 -14.54 21.95
N HIS A 147 -16.72 -15.21 20.84
CA HIS A 147 -16.18 -14.90 19.51
C HIS A 147 -16.53 -13.48 19.09
N LYS A 148 -17.77 -13.04 19.34
CA LYS A 148 -18.19 -11.68 19.03
C LYS A 148 -17.42 -10.64 19.84
N ALA A 149 -17.16 -10.92 21.12
CA ALA A 149 -16.33 -10.04 21.95
C ALA A 149 -14.91 -9.87 21.38
N ILE A 150 -14.28 -10.95 20.90
CA ILE A 150 -12.96 -10.86 20.24
C ILE A 150 -13.03 -10.02 18.96
N ASP A 151 -14.10 -10.13 18.19
CA ASP A 151 -14.27 -9.32 16.97
C ASP A 151 -14.40 -7.83 17.29
N GLU A 152 -15.17 -7.49 18.33
CA GLU A 152 -15.29 -6.11 18.84
C GLU A 152 -13.95 -5.58 19.38
N GLU A 153 -13.15 -6.43 20.04
CA GLU A 153 -11.79 -6.09 20.50
C GLU A 153 -10.82 -5.86 19.33
N VAL A 154 -10.90 -6.66 18.27
CA VAL A 154 -10.12 -6.47 17.04
C VAL A 154 -10.45 -5.12 16.40
N GLU A 155 -11.74 -4.76 16.32
CA GLU A 155 -12.17 -3.47 15.78
C GLU A 155 -11.68 -2.31 16.65
N THR A 156 -11.87 -2.42 17.97
CA THR A 156 -11.42 -1.41 18.94
C THR A 156 -9.92 -1.20 18.87
N CYS A 157 -9.15 -2.29 18.83
CA CYS A 157 -7.71 -2.24 18.70
C CYS A 157 -7.30 -1.68 17.33
N GLY A 158 -7.98 -2.04 16.24
CA GLY A 158 -7.77 -1.45 14.92
C GLY A 158 -7.93 0.08 14.90
N MET A 159 -8.86 0.61 15.69
CA MET A 159 -9.09 2.06 15.81
C MET A 159 -8.11 2.76 16.75
N GLN A 160 -7.82 2.16 17.90
CA GLN A 160 -7.11 2.82 19.02
C GLN A 160 -5.62 2.42 19.13
N GLY A 161 -5.22 1.35 18.44
CA GLY A 161 -3.93 0.69 18.63
C GLY A 161 -4.00 -0.37 19.74
N TYR A 162 -2.86 -1.03 20.00
CA TYR A 162 -2.70 -1.86 21.19
C TYR A 162 -2.69 -1.00 22.46
N ASP A 163 -3.11 -1.57 23.60
CA ASP A 163 -3.01 -0.91 24.89
C ASP A 163 -1.53 -0.64 25.28
N GLU A 164 -1.31 0.29 26.20
CA GLU A 164 0.05 0.70 26.63
C GLU A 164 0.85 -0.47 27.22
N HIS A 165 0.18 -1.51 27.74
CA HIS A 165 0.82 -2.70 28.28
C HIS A 165 1.28 -3.69 27.19
N THR A 166 0.59 -3.75 26.04
CA THR A 166 0.97 -4.60 24.90
C THR A 166 1.92 -3.92 23.94
N GLN A 167 1.90 -2.58 23.89
CA GLN A 167 2.90 -1.84 23.13
C GLN A 167 4.31 -2.13 23.68
N ALA A 168 5.21 -2.56 22.80
CA ALA A 168 6.61 -2.69 23.17
C ALA A 168 7.09 -1.31 23.65
N ARG A 169 7.47 -1.22 24.94
CA ARG A 169 8.14 -0.03 25.45
C ARG A 169 9.38 0.18 24.57
N SER A 170 9.33 1.19 23.71
CA SER A 170 10.52 1.68 23.05
C SER A 170 11.42 2.22 24.15
N VAL A 171 12.40 1.41 24.56
CA VAL A 171 13.52 1.88 25.35
C VAL A 171 14.27 2.83 24.43
N ILE A 172 14.14 4.13 24.70
CA ILE A 172 14.98 5.19 24.13
C ILE A 172 16.25 5.26 24.97
#